data_AF-A0A411Z2V3-F1
#
_entry.id   AF-A0A411Z2V3-F1
#
_cell.length_a   1.000
_cell.length_b   1.000
_cell.length_c   1.000
_cell.angle_alpha   90.00
_cell.angle_beta   90.00
_cell.angle_gamma   90.00
#
_symmetry.space_group_name_H-M   'P 1'
#
loop_
_entity.id
_entity.type
_entity.pdbx_description
1 polymer ?
#
loop_
_entity_poly.entity_id
_entity_poly.type
_entity_poly.pdbx_seq_one_letter_code
_entity_poly.pdbx_strand_id
1 'polypeptide(L)'
;MARIRARKSVMIYDTCESGSATTTRGLEAALSQSAAVERLTRATGRTILSASTDDAPALEGYQGHGVLTYALLSALQAGDANGNDTIEVTELAAFIDEKVPELSQTAFGYRQVPQMSIKGSDFALGAPKTVLAGVAERFPTTLTHVVAGGTGVLNAPGGTALRRIDAGAFFGVFVIEERDGYARVAKDGSELGWVPVASLGRLQ
;
A
#
# COMPACT_ATOMS: atom_id res chain seq x y z
N MET A 1 -31.32 -18.20 6.59
CA MET A 1 -30.21 -17.27 6.92
C MET A 1 -30.82 -15.96 7.39
N ALA A 2 -30.47 -15.49 8.59
CA ALA A 2 -30.96 -14.21 9.09
C ALA A 2 -30.17 -13.05 8.44
N ARG A 3 -30.86 -12.10 7.79
CA ARG A 3 -30.24 -10.87 7.27
C ARG A 3 -30.04 -9.91 8.44
N ILE A 4 -28.81 -9.79 8.92
CA ILE A 4 -28.46 -8.75 9.90
C ILE A 4 -28.32 -7.43 9.15
N ARG A 5 -29.12 -6.42 9.50
CA ARG A 5 -28.96 -5.07 8.92
C ARG A 5 -27.68 -4.45 9.48
N ALA A 6 -26.77 -4.04 8.59
CA ALA A 6 -25.65 -3.18 8.96
C ALA A 6 -26.20 -1.83 9.44
N ARG A 7 -25.92 -1.47 10.70
CA ARG A 7 -26.36 -0.18 11.29
C ARG A 7 -25.42 0.98 10.95
N LYS A 8 -24.17 0.66 10.62
CA LYS A 8 -23.12 1.60 10.23
C LYS A 8 -22.35 0.99 9.08
N SER A 9 -21.96 1.80 8.10
CA SER A 9 -21.25 1.31 6.94
C SER A 9 -20.53 2.41 6.18
N VAL A 10 -19.32 2.10 5.74
CA VAL A 10 -18.50 2.90 4.84
C VAL A 10 -18.38 2.18 3.50
N MET A 11 -18.27 2.93 2.41
CA MET A 11 -17.92 2.44 1.08
C MET A 11 -16.71 3.23 0.59
N ILE A 12 -15.70 2.52 0.11
CA ILE A 12 -14.43 3.10 -0.34
C ILE A 12 -14.23 2.72 -1.81
N TYR A 13 -14.00 3.71 -2.66
CA TYR A 13 -13.80 3.55 -4.10
C TYR A 13 -12.42 4.08 -4.48
N ASP A 14 -11.52 3.18 -4.88
CA ASP A 14 -10.24 3.51 -5.51
C ASP A 14 -10.34 3.10 -6.97
N THR A 15 -10.66 4.06 -7.85
CA THR A 15 -10.97 3.79 -9.26
C THR A 15 -10.43 4.88 -10.16
N CYS A 16 -9.97 4.47 -11.33
CA CYS A 16 -9.53 5.39 -12.38
C CYS A 16 -10.75 5.76 -13.22
N GLU A 17 -11.02 7.05 -13.37
CA GLU A 17 -12.05 7.51 -14.29
C GLU A 17 -11.49 7.41 -15.71
N SER A 18 -11.98 6.45 -16.51
CA SER A 18 -11.56 6.24 -17.89
C SER A 18 -12.25 7.20 -18.88
N GLY A 19 -12.59 8.41 -18.45
CA GLY A 19 -13.39 9.33 -19.26
C GLY A 19 -13.35 10.78 -18.83
N SER A 20 -12.37 11.55 -19.31
CA SER A 20 -12.64 12.61 -20.28
C SER A 20 -11.35 13.32 -20.71
N ALA A 21 -10.90 13.02 -21.92
CA ALA A 21 -9.81 13.73 -22.58
C ALA A 21 -10.26 15.14 -22.94
N THR A 22 -10.15 16.09 -22.01
CA THR A 22 -10.06 17.50 -22.36
C THR A 22 -9.31 18.28 -21.28
N THR A 23 -8.19 18.85 -21.70
CA THR A 23 -7.11 19.57 -20.97
C THR A 23 -7.55 20.82 -20.17
N THR A 24 -8.80 20.91 -19.67
CA THR A 24 -9.30 22.18 -19.10
C THR A 24 -10.29 22.10 -17.93
N ARG A 25 -10.41 21.00 -17.16
CA ARG A 25 -11.54 20.88 -16.19
C ARG A 25 -11.28 20.19 -14.84
N GLY A 26 -10.11 20.37 -14.22
CA GLY A 26 -9.88 19.82 -12.86
C GLY A 26 -10.92 20.26 -11.82
N LEU A 27 -11.43 21.50 -11.88
CA LEU A 27 -12.48 21.97 -10.95
C LEU A 27 -13.87 21.41 -11.30
N GLU A 28 -14.28 21.41 -12.56
CA GLU A 28 -15.61 20.91 -12.95
C GLU A 28 -15.73 19.39 -12.76
N ALA A 29 -14.65 18.65 -12.98
CA ALA A 29 -14.58 17.22 -12.72
C ALA A 29 -14.61 16.91 -11.21
N ALA A 30 -13.86 17.65 -10.39
CA ALA A 30 -13.96 17.53 -8.93
C ALA A 30 -15.38 17.87 -8.42
N LEU A 31 -16.02 18.90 -8.97
CA LEU A 31 -17.40 19.26 -8.64
C LEU A 31 -18.43 18.20 -9.09
N SER A 32 -18.22 17.58 -10.25
CA SER A 32 -19.12 16.51 -10.73
C SER A 32 -18.96 15.22 -9.91
N GLN A 33 -17.72 14.85 -9.57
CA GLN A 33 -17.40 13.70 -8.71
C GLN A 33 -17.97 13.91 -7.29
N SER A 34 -17.77 15.08 -6.69
CA SER A 34 -18.35 15.40 -5.38
C SER A 34 -19.88 15.32 -5.40
N ALA A 35 -20.54 15.85 -6.44
CA ALA A 35 -21.99 15.74 -6.60
C ALA A 35 -22.46 14.27 -6.79
N ALA A 36 -21.68 13.45 -7.48
CA ALA A 36 -21.96 12.02 -7.64
C ALA A 36 -21.83 11.27 -6.29
N VAL A 37 -20.74 11.51 -5.55
CA VAL A 37 -20.53 10.97 -4.20
C VAL A 37 -21.66 11.40 -3.27
N GLU A 38 -22.09 12.65 -3.31
CA GLU A 38 -23.17 13.15 -2.47
C GLU A 38 -24.52 12.51 -2.82
N ARG A 39 -24.83 12.35 -4.11
CA ARG A 39 -26.03 11.65 -4.58
C ARG A 39 -26.04 10.19 -4.12
N LEU A 40 -24.93 9.48 -4.28
CA LEU A 40 -24.78 8.08 -3.86
C LEU A 40 -24.91 7.95 -2.34
N THR A 41 -24.32 8.89 -1.61
CA THR A 41 -24.40 8.98 -0.16
C THR A 41 -25.84 9.19 0.31
N ARG A 42 -26.60 10.10 -0.32
CA ARG A 42 -28.03 10.31 -0.02
C ARG A 42 -28.87 9.09 -0.37
N ALA A 43 -28.59 8.42 -1.49
CA ALA A 43 -29.34 7.25 -1.94
C ALA A 43 -29.12 6.03 -1.01
N THR A 44 -27.93 5.90 -0.43
CA THR A 44 -27.55 4.72 0.35
C THR A 44 -27.62 4.94 1.87
N GLY A 45 -27.49 6.19 2.33
CA GLY A 45 -27.39 6.52 3.76
C GLY A 45 -26.08 6.05 4.40
N ARG A 46 -25.02 5.87 3.60
CA ARG A 46 -23.73 5.29 4.00
C ARG A 46 -22.63 6.33 3.83
N THR A 47 -21.58 6.26 4.64
CA THR A 47 -20.38 7.08 4.41
C THR A 47 -19.67 6.59 3.16
N ILE A 48 -19.22 7.52 2.31
CA ILE A 48 -18.50 7.23 1.07
C ILE A 48 -17.18 7.98 1.05
N LEU A 49 -16.11 7.26 0.75
CA LEU A 49 -14.77 7.77 0.49
C LEU A 49 -14.39 7.36 -0.93
N SER A 50 -13.91 8.29 -1.74
CA SER A 50 -13.56 8.05 -3.14
C SER A 50 -12.32 8.81 -3.50
N ALA A 51 -11.46 8.26 -4.34
CA ALA A 51 -10.41 9.01 -5.00
C ALA A 51 -10.36 8.58 -6.46
N SER A 52 -10.50 9.57 -7.33
CA SER A 52 -10.54 9.40 -8.77
C SER A 52 -9.61 10.43 -9.38
N THR A 53 -8.85 10.03 -10.39
CA THR A 53 -7.98 10.92 -11.18
C THR A 53 -8.59 11.10 -12.55
N ASP A 54 -8.58 12.35 -13.04
CA ASP A 54 -8.89 12.62 -14.44
C ASP A 54 -7.72 12.14 -15.29
N ASP A 55 -7.95 11.09 -16.09
CA ASP A 55 -7.23 10.74 -17.31
C ASP A 55 -5.75 10.33 -17.28
N ALA A 56 -5.07 10.27 -16.13
CA ALA A 56 -3.85 9.46 -16.04
C ALA A 56 -4.25 7.98 -15.86
N PRO A 57 -3.50 7.01 -16.44
CA PRO A 57 -3.64 5.63 -16.00
C PRO A 57 -3.58 5.65 -14.47
N ALA A 58 -4.44 4.84 -13.86
CA ALA A 58 -4.46 4.58 -12.43
C ALA A 58 -3.15 4.99 -11.78
N LEU A 59 -3.20 5.81 -10.74
CA LEU A 59 -2.03 6.11 -9.93
C LEU A 59 -1.65 4.88 -9.06
N GLU A 60 -1.67 3.73 -9.73
CA GLU A 60 -1.23 2.41 -9.34
C GLU A 60 0.28 2.37 -9.46
N GLY A 61 0.88 1.67 -8.51
CA GLY A 61 2.33 1.50 -8.43
C GLY A 61 2.98 2.33 -7.34
N TYR A 62 2.23 3.13 -6.57
CA TYR A 62 2.77 3.66 -5.32
C TYR A 62 2.92 2.51 -4.33
N GLN A 63 4.16 2.02 -4.21
CA GLN A 63 4.50 0.84 -3.40
C GLN A 63 3.61 -0.38 -3.71
N GLY A 64 3.27 -0.59 -4.98
CA GLY A 64 2.42 -1.72 -5.42
C GLY A 64 0.91 -1.53 -5.22
N HIS A 65 0.45 -0.35 -4.83
CA HIS A 65 -0.96 -0.02 -4.63
C HIS A 65 -1.37 1.26 -5.39
N GLY A 66 -2.68 1.52 -5.49
CA GLY A 66 -3.20 2.86 -5.77
C GLY A 66 -2.93 3.80 -4.59
N VAL A 67 -2.78 5.11 -4.85
CA VAL A 67 -2.46 6.10 -3.80
C VAL A 67 -3.51 6.12 -2.68
N LEU A 68 -4.81 6.05 -3.01
CA LEU A 68 -5.86 5.99 -1.99
C LEU A 68 -5.77 4.69 -1.18
N THR A 69 -5.61 3.55 -1.84
CA THR A 69 -5.45 2.26 -1.15
C THR A 69 -4.24 2.28 -0.22
N TYR A 70 -3.09 2.81 -0.67
CA TYR A 70 -1.91 2.94 0.17
C TYR A 70 -2.15 3.85 1.40
N ALA A 71 -2.78 5.01 1.19
CA ALA A 71 -3.11 5.94 2.27
C ALA A 71 -4.08 5.32 3.28
N LEU A 72 -5.09 4.58 2.81
CA LEU A 72 -6.01 3.81 3.64
C LEU A 72 -5.27 2.77 4.50
N LEU A 73 -4.38 1.98 3.90
CA LEU A 73 -3.60 0.98 4.66
C LEU A 73 -2.68 1.63 5.69
N SER A 74 -2.07 2.77 5.34
CA SER A 74 -1.25 3.57 6.26
C SER A 74 -2.08 4.11 7.42
N ALA A 75 -3.30 4.60 7.16
CA ALA A 75 -4.22 5.06 8.18
C ALA A 75 -4.67 3.93 9.13
N LEU A 76 -4.87 2.71 8.61
CA LEU A 76 -5.18 1.56 9.47
C LEU A 76 -4.02 1.17 10.39
N GLN A 77 -2.78 1.56 10.06
CA GLN A 77 -1.60 1.33 10.87
C GLN A 77 -1.34 2.45 11.89
N ALA A 78 -1.55 3.71 11.52
CA ALA A 78 -1.07 4.87 12.28
C ALA A 78 -2.09 6.02 12.38
N GLY A 79 -3.34 5.82 11.97
CA GLY A 79 -4.37 6.85 11.88
C GLY A 79 -5.17 7.10 13.15
N ASP A 80 -4.76 6.55 14.30
CA ASP A 80 -5.38 6.83 15.61
C ASP A 80 -4.84 8.17 16.12
N ALA A 81 -5.51 9.25 15.73
CA ALA A 81 -5.04 10.61 16.00
C ALA A 81 -5.35 11.06 17.43
N ASN A 82 -6.39 10.49 18.04
CA ASN A 82 -6.83 10.83 19.39
C ASN A 82 -6.28 9.88 20.48
N GLY A 83 -5.63 8.78 20.10
CA GLY A 83 -5.01 7.81 21.00
C GLY A 83 -6.00 6.92 21.74
N ASN A 84 -7.17 6.64 21.16
CA ASN A 84 -8.23 5.83 21.78
C ASN A 84 -8.17 4.34 21.43
N ASP A 85 -7.08 3.88 20.81
CA ASP A 85 -6.84 2.52 20.33
C ASP A 85 -7.82 2.06 19.23
N THR A 86 -8.50 3.00 18.57
CA THR A 86 -9.38 2.71 17.43
C THR A 86 -9.15 3.69 16.29
N ILE A 87 -9.50 3.26 15.07
CA ILE A 87 -9.53 4.11 13.89
C ILE A 87 -10.97 4.46 13.61
N GLU A 88 -11.37 5.70 13.87
CA GLU A 88 -12.69 6.21 13.55
C GLU A 88 -12.80 6.62 12.07
N VAL A 89 -14.01 6.72 11.54
CA VAL A 89 -14.23 7.09 10.13
C VAL A 89 -13.76 8.51 9.87
N THR A 90 -13.90 9.42 10.83
CA THR A 90 -13.43 10.81 10.67
C THR A 90 -11.91 10.91 10.70
N GLU A 91 -11.24 10.12 11.53
CA GLU A 91 -9.77 10.04 11.57
C GLU A 91 -9.21 9.44 10.29
N LEU A 92 -9.83 8.36 9.80
CA LEU A 92 -9.50 7.79 8.50
C LEU A 92 -9.66 8.82 7.37
N ALA A 93 -10.79 9.55 7.39
CA ALA A 93 -11.07 10.57 6.39
C ALA A 93 -10.02 11.70 6.43
N ALA A 94 -9.71 12.22 7.62
CA ALA A 94 -8.70 13.26 7.79
C ALA A 94 -7.31 12.80 7.33
N PHE A 95 -6.91 11.57 7.68
CA PHE A 95 -5.62 11.01 7.26
C PHE A 95 -5.53 10.88 5.74
N ILE A 96 -6.57 10.37 5.09
CA ILE A 96 -6.61 10.23 3.63
C ILE A 96 -6.61 11.61 2.95
N ASP A 97 -7.37 12.58 3.46
CA ASP A 97 -7.44 13.95 2.92
C ASP A 97 -6.07 14.65 2.96
N GLU A 98 -5.26 14.38 3.99
CA GLU A 98 -3.88 14.86 4.08
C GLU A 98 -2.93 14.09 3.14
N LYS A 99 -2.94 12.75 3.21
CA LYS A 99 -1.90 11.91 2.59
C LYS A 99 -2.07 11.73 1.10
N VAL A 100 -3.29 11.60 0.58
CA VAL A 100 -3.47 11.37 -0.86
C VAL A 100 -2.87 12.50 -1.71
N PRO A 101 -3.13 13.80 -1.42
CA PRO A 101 -2.49 14.88 -2.16
C PRO A 101 -0.97 14.94 -2.02
N GLU A 102 -0.43 14.64 -0.84
CA GLU A 102 1.02 14.61 -0.57
C GLU A 102 1.72 13.52 -1.39
N LEU A 103 1.19 12.30 -1.30
CA LEU A 103 1.74 11.11 -1.94
C LEU A 103 1.66 11.20 -3.46
N SER A 104 0.50 11.61 -4.00
CA SER A 104 0.32 11.73 -5.45
C SER A 104 1.27 12.78 -6.04
N GLN A 105 1.43 13.91 -5.36
CA GLN A 105 2.28 15.01 -5.83
C GLN A 105 3.75 14.62 -5.81
N THR A 106 4.17 13.92 -4.77
CA THR A 106 5.57 13.51 -4.59
C THR A 106 5.96 12.38 -5.54
N ALA A 107 5.09 11.38 -5.72
CA ALA A 107 5.39 10.22 -6.52
C ALA A 107 5.18 10.43 -8.03
N PHE A 108 4.24 11.31 -8.42
CA PHE A 108 3.79 11.40 -9.81
C PHE A 108 3.68 12.83 -10.35
N GLY A 109 4.00 13.84 -9.52
CA GLY A 109 4.04 15.23 -9.96
C GLY A 109 2.67 15.91 -10.09
N TYR A 110 1.58 15.25 -9.69
CA TYR A 110 0.24 15.81 -9.72
C TYR A 110 -0.53 15.58 -8.43
N ARG A 111 -1.37 16.54 -8.06
CA ARG A 111 -2.15 16.53 -6.82
C ARG A 111 -3.51 15.88 -7.04
N GLN A 112 -3.73 14.71 -6.47
CA GLN A 112 -5.02 14.06 -6.37
C GLN A 112 -5.73 14.57 -5.11
N VAL A 113 -7.03 14.87 -5.23
CA VAL A 113 -7.84 15.32 -4.10
C VAL A 113 -8.96 14.30 -3.87
N PRO A 114 -8.96 13.57 -2.74
CA PRO A 114 -10.00 12.61 -2.45
C PRO A 114 -11.36 13.31 -2.25
N GLN A 115 -12.44 12.62 -2.56
CA GLN A 115 -13.82 13.05 -2.37
C GLN A 115 -14.46 12.21 -1.27
N MET A 116 -15.08 12.88 -0.29
CA MET A 116 -15.62 12.22 0.89
C MET A 116 -16.98 12.77 1.26
N SER A 117 -17.87 11.89 1.70
CA SER A 117 -19.16 12.28 2.28
C SER A 117 -19.51 11.36 3.44
N ILE A 118 -19.44 11.92 4.65
CA ILE A 118 -19.72 11.21 5.89
C ILE A 118 -21.21 11.36 6.22
N LYS A 119 -21.88 10.25 6.59
CA LYS A 119 -23.27 10.24 7.05
C LYS A 119 -23.44 9.55 8.38
N GLY A 120 -24.30 10.14 9.21
CA GLY A 120 -24.62 9.63 10.53
C GLY A 120 -23.54 9.97 11.55
N SER A 121 -23.56 9.24 12.66
CA SER A 121 -22.56 9.37 13.71
C SER A 121 -21.28 8.65 13.35
N ASP A 122 -20.16 9.17 13.84
CA ASP A 122 -18.87 8.50 13.73
C ASP A 122 -18.87 7.10 14.35
N PHE A 123 -17.94 6.27 13.90
CA PHE A 123 -17.74 4.94 14.41
C PHE A 123 -16.34 4.39 14.13
N ALA A 124 -15.85 3.61 15.08
CA ALA A 124 -14.65 2.81 14.90
C ALA A 124 -14.82 1.80 13.75
N LEU A 125 -13.87 1.80 12.82
CA LEU A 125 -13.70 0.78 11.78
C LEU A 125 -12.95 -0.43 12.31
N GLY A 126 -12.03 -0.22 13.25
CA GLY A 126 -11.24 -1.26 13.88
C GLY A 126 -10.24 -0.69 14.88
N ALA A 127 -9.49 -1.57 15.52
CA ALA A 127 -8.33 -1.20 16.31
C ALA A 127 -7.07 -1.49 15.49
N PRO A 128 -6.04 -0.63 15.51
CA PRO A 128 -4.74 -0.93 14.93
C PRO A 128 -4.10 -2.07 15.73
N LYS A 129 -4.38 -3.30 15.34
CA LYS A 129 -3.71 -4.48 15.88
C LYS A 129 -2.68 -4.95 14.87
N THR A 130 -1.43 -5.10 15.30
CA THR A 130 -0.39 -5.87 14.61
C THR A 130 -0.73 -7.36 14.62
N VAL A 131 -1.83 -7.76 13.98
CA VAL A 131 -2.23 -9.17 13.85
C VAL A 131 -1.41 -9.88 12.75
N LEU A 132 -0.75 -9.11 11.88
CA LEU A 132 0.02 -9.65 10.75
C LEU A 132 1.50 -9.90 11.06
N ALA A 133 1.93 -9.94 12.33
CA ALA A 133 3.29 -10.32 12.70
C ALA A 133 3.68 -11.77 12.31
N GLY A 134 2.82 -12.50 11.60
CA GLY A 134 3.04 -13.88 11.17
C GLY A 134 2.68 -14.20 9.72
N VAL A 135 2.34 -13.21 8.87
CA VAL A 135 2.24 -13.47 7.42
C VAL A 135 3.64 -13.35 6.83
N ALA A 136 4.39 -14.44 6.84
CA ALA A 136 5.68 -14.48 6.16
C ALA A 136 5.49 -14.12 4.68
N GLU A 137 6.22 -13.12 4.21
CA GLU A 137 6.28 -12.79 2.78
C GLU A 137 6.64 -14.04 1.98
N ARG A 138 5.90 -14.29 0.90
CA ARG A 138 6.15 -15.41 -0.01
C ARG A 138 6.75 -14.88 -1.30
N PHE A 139 7.85 -15.48 -1.72
CA PHE A 139 8.58 -15.05 -2.92
C PHE A 139 8.45 -16.08 -4.04
N PRO A 140 8.64 -15.66 -5.30
CA PRO A 140 8.78 -16.60 -6.41
C PRO A 140 9.87 -17.63 -6.13
N THR A 141 9.65 -18.88 -6.52
CA THR A 141 10.67 -19.94 -6.43
C THR A 141 11.64 -19.91 -7.62
N THR A 142 11.40 -19.06 -8.61
CA THR A 142 12.30 -18.85 -9.75
C THR A 142 13.60 -18.24 -9.28
N LEU A 143 14.71 -18.89 -9.63
CA LEU A 143 16.04 -18.44 -9.25
C LEU A 143 16.53 -17.41 -10.27
N THR A 144 16.97 -16.24 -9.80
CA THR A 144 17.53 -15.19 -10.67
C THR A 144 19.04 -15.08 -10.53
N HIS A 145 19.58 -15.42 -9.36
CA HIS A 145 21.00 -15.32 -9.06
C HIS A 145 21.49 -16.52 -8.25
N VAL A 146 22.81 -16.65 -8.16
CA VAL A 146 23.51 -17.55 -7.26
C VAL A 146 24.32 -16.72 -6.27
N VAL A 147 24.24 -17.06 -4.99
CA VAL A 147 25.13 -16.55 -3.95
C VAL A 147 26.33 -17.48 -3.81
N ALA A 148 27.53 -16.91 -3.79
CA ALA A 148 28.77 -17.66 -3.53
C ALA A 148 28.80 -18.27 -2.11
N GLY A 149 29.29 -19.50 -2.00
CA GLY A 149 29.50 -20.16 -0.71
C GLY A 149 30.48 -19.39 0.20
N GLY A 150 30.27 -19.47 1.51
CA GLY A 150 31.02 -18.70 2.51
C GLY A 150 30.44 -17.30 2.80
N THR A 151 29.45 -16.84 2.02
CA THR A 151 28.82 -15.53 2.20
C THR A 151 27.98 -15.47 3.48
N GLY A 152 28.17 -14.42 4.26
CA GLY A 152 27.32 -14.11 5.41
C GLY A 152 25.99 -13.52 4.97
N VAL A 153 24.89 -14.09 5.45
CA VAL A 153 23.54 -13.54 5.27
C VAL A 153 23.22 -12.68 6.48
N LEU A 154 22.88 -11.42 6.24
CA LEU A 154 22.72 -10.38 7.25
C LEU A 154 21.24 -10.09 7.52
N ASN A 155 20.96 -9.53 8.70
CA ASN A 155 19.61 -9.06 9.06
C ASN A 155 19.22 -7.73 8.40
N ALA A 156 20.20 -6.94 7.97
CA ALA A 156 20.05 -5.66 7.30
C ALA A 156 21.31 -5.36 6.46
N PRO A 157 21.28 -4.37 5.54
CA PRO A 157 22.48 -3.91 4.83
C PRO A 157 23.60 -3.54 5.82
N GLY A 158 24.75 -4.21 5.72
CA GLY A 158 25.88 -4.02 6.64
C GLY A 158 25.63 -4.44 8.10
N GLY A 159 24.53 -5.16 8.35
CA GLY A 159 24.11 -5.58 9.68
C GLY A 159 24.85 -6.81 10.21
N THR A 160 24.26 -7.45 11.22
CA THR A 160 24.83 -8.65 11.84
C THR A 160 24.53 -9.89 11.01
N ALA A 161 25.48 -10.81 10.91
CA ALA A 161 25.28 -12.08 10.24
C ALA A 161 24.29 -12.97 11.01
N LEU A 162 23.17 -13.29 10.38
CA LEU A 162 22.17 -14.24 10.87
C LEU A 162 22.64 -15.68 10.67
N ARG A 163 23.27 -15.94 9.53
CA ARG A 163 23.82 -17.24 9.15
C ARG A 163 24.93 -17.06 8.11
N ARG A 164 25.72 -18.11 7.89
CA ARG A 164 26.69 -18.17 6.80
C ARG A 164 26.30 -19.30 5.86
N ILE A 165 26.42 -19.07 4.56
CA ILE A 165 26.25 -20.10 3.54
C ILE A 165 27.48 -21.00 3.59
N ASP A 166 27.27 -22.32 3.68
CA ASP A 166 28.37 -23.28 3.77
C ASP A 166 29.33 -23.16 2.58
N ALA A 167 30.63 -23.30 2.87
CA ALA A 167 31.66 -23.25 1.85
C ALA A 167 31.52 -24.46 0.90
N GLY A 168 31.59 -24.21 -0.41
CA GLY A 168 31.41 -25.24 -1.44
C GLY A 168 29.97 -25.45 -1.92
N ALA A 169 28.99 -24.74 -1.34
CA ALA A 169 27.61 -24.72 -1.82
C ALA A 169 27.31 -23.44 -2.61
N PHE A 170 26.59 -23.58 -3.72
CA PHE A 170 26.02 -22.47 -4.47
C PHE A 170 24.53 -22.37 -4.17
N PHE A 171 24.08 -21.23 -3.66
CA PHE A 171 22.68 -21.04 -3.33
C PHE A 171 22.01 -20.27 -4.45
N GLY A 172 21.19 -20.97 -5.24
CA GLY A 172 20.25 -20.30 -6.12
C GLY A 172 19.23 -19.51 -5.31
N VAL A 173 19.07 -18.23 -5.62
CA VAL A 173 18.20 -17.29 -4.93
C VAL A 173 17.39 -16.42 -5.90
N PHE A 174 16.28 -15.90 -5.40
CA PHE A 174 15.55 -14.79 -6.00
C PHE A 174 15.99 -13.48 -5.34
N VAL A 175 16.51 -12.53 -6.12
CA VAL A 175 16.77 -11.17 -5.65
C VAL A 175 15.45 -10.40 -5.59
N ILE A 176 15.10 -9.93 -4.39
CA ILE A 176 13.89 -9.16 -4.12
C ILE A 176 14.14 -7.68 -4.42
N GLU A 177 15.19 -7.12 -3.84
CA GLU A 177 15.58 -5.72 -3.99
C GLU A 177 17.09 -5.53 -3.74
N GLU A 178 17.63 -4.41 -4.19
CA GLU A 178 19.01 -3.98 -3.93
C GLU A 178 19.01 -2.61 -3.24
N ARG A 179 19.83 -2.49 -2.19
CA ARG A 179 19.98 -1.25 -1.41
C ARG A 179 21.38 -1.18 -0.78
N ASP A 180 22.04 -0.03 -0.91
CA ASP A 180 23.34 0.27 -0.27
C ASP A 180 24.46 -0.75 -0.58
N GLY A 181 24.45 -1.35 -1.77
CA GLY A 181 25.43 -2.38 -2.16
C GLY A 181 25.13 -3.79 -1.62
N TYR A 182 23.95 -3.99 -1.01
CA TYR A 182 23.44 -5.28 -0.57
C TYR A 182 22.16 -5.64 -1.34
N ALA A 183 21.94 -6.93 -1.54
CA ALA A 183 20.72 -7.48 -2.12
C ALA A 183 19.95 -8.23 -1.04
N ARG A 184 18.64 -8.01 -0.96
CA ARG A 184 17.73 -8.84 -0.18
C ARG A 184 17.33 -10.04 -1.03
N VAL A 185 17.54 -11.24 -0.50
CA VAL A 185 17.39 -12.47 -1.27
C VAL A 185 16.46 -13.48 -0.59
N ALA A 186 15.71 -14.23 -1.40
CA ALA A 186 14.86 -15.32 -0.99
C ALA A 186 15.29 -16.65 -1.60
N LYS A 187 14.99 -17.75 -0.91
CA LYS A 187 15.19 -19.12 -1.39
C LYS A 187 13.98 -19.97 -1.04
N ASP A 188 13.56 -20.80 -2.00
CA ASP A 188 12.44 -21.74 -1.85
C ASP A 188 11.15 -21.05 -1.33
N GLY A 189 10.93 -19.83 -1.82
CA GLY A 189 9.76 -19.01 -1.50
C GLY A 189 9.79 -18.30 -0.15
N SER A 190 10.88 -18.42 0.62
CA SER A 190 11.06 -17.77 1.92
C SER A 190 12.24 -16.80 1.90
N GLU A 191 12.14 -15.69 2.65
CA GLU A 191 13.25 -14.76 2.79
C GLU A 191 14.46 -15.43 3.45
N LEU A 192 15.64 -15.22 2.87
CA LEU A 192 16.90 -15.69 3.43
C LEU A 192 17.58 -14.60 4.24
N GLY A 193 17.59 -13.37 3.72
CA GLY A 193 18.14 -12.15 4.33
C GLY A 193 18.95 -11.31 3.33
N TRP A 194 19.88 -10.49 3.82
CA TRP A 194 20.71 -9.60 3.00
C TRP A 194 22.09 -10.18 2.70
N VAL A 195 22.56 -10.06 1.46
CA VAL A 195 23.92 -10.45 1.03
C VAL A 195 24.58 -9.32 0.24
N PRO A 196 25.92 -9.18 0.25
CA PRO A 196 26.58 -8.19 -0.59
C PRO A 196 26.29 -8.43 -2.08
N VAL A 197 25.98 -7.40 -2.86
CA VAL A 197 25.73 -7.55 -4.31
C VAL A 197 26.96 -8.16 -5.01
N ALA A 198 28.16 -7.82 -4.55
CA ALA A 198 29.42 -8.39 -5.06
C ALA A 198 29.55 -9.92 -4.87
N SER A 199 28.72 -10.54 -4.03
CA SER A 199 28.69 -11.99 -3.82
C SER A 199 27.70 -12.73 -4.72
N LEU A 200 26.95 -12.00 -5.55
CA LEU A 200 25.95 -12.54 -6.47
C LEU A 200 26.51 -12.76 -7.87
N GLY A 201 26.16 -13.89 -8.48
CA GLY A 201 26.28 -14.13 -9.93
C GLY A 201 24.90 -14.31 -10.56
N ARG A 202 24.65 -13.75 -11.74
CA ARG A 202 23.38 -13.96 -12.47
C ARG A 202 23.28 -15.38 -13.02
N LEU A 203 22.11 -15.99 -12.86
CA LEU A 203 21.72 -17.17 -13.65
C LEU A 203 21.19 -16.65 -14.99
N GLN A 204 21.83 -17.06 -16.09
CA GLN A 204 21.32 -16.81 -17.44
C GLN A 204 20.17 -17.74 -17.76
#